data_AF-A0A0B7KA33-F1
#
_entry.id   AF-A0A0B7KA33-F1
#
_cell.length_a   1.000
_cell.length_b   1.000
_cell.length_c   1.000
_cell.angle_alpha   90.00
_cell.angle_beta   90.00
_cell.angle_gamma   90.00
#
_symmetry.space_group_name_H-M   'P 1'
#
loop_
_entity.id
_entity.type
_entity.pdbx_description
1 polymer ?
#
loop_
_entity_poly.entity_id
_entity_poly.type
_entity_poly.pdbx_seq_one_letter_code
_entity_poly.pdbx_strand_id
1 'polypeptide(L)'
;MSRDAVAPQLTPPVEKHLKRQLGKRSAFKTLLFLKTSYDSHISAYFEYFHTSFPLLHRSTALSTCPQSLESMVLAIGSVYSARKLPEDGIASGLRESRDVWETVYAHLYTIMDSDWQNLRKPGVIQASILCIIYGAYMGEPSHYSKARKMLRALVDASQELGLLTQTLVLISPRSWIQAYDDSPNNHAPSLHENWMSYVEEEAMKLAIYSLLFLDFHIFYPCNIRSITSSMDMDWELPFSSMLWEAENEVVWMRSLNDDSRVKRLRESATDFSLICPTTKSLTLAMQSLMSDSPRPALLTALAASPFTTLFVLTSIDALVRDFTRSYYQLPPNLADPSAYHILTQTQTRQVVAALKHILRLSTDQDIHWDAKNQPLWTTIQRMVLDVRISLCKPDDLLIGGIVDSNIFAGLATATHLALGQYSGSRRSLQSLLDNITGDDVILVMLDDISDVLHQVLGENRQDAFSEAPWTSVATYRVILTVWRSLRWAAGQVRDKNGGEEPVPSLERRFTVPNVVLNAIMEAVLSEQERMVQRTAYVMAPSMSEVRFKEAVLQFWKERSVWAIGPFMENLVADPACDSFALLPVE
;
A
#
# COMPACT_ATOMS: atom_id res chain seq x y z
N MET A 1 -57.98 -29.54 15.96
CA MET A 1 -56.58 -29.60 16.44
C MET A 1 -55.82 -28.52 15.68
N SER A 2 -55.75 -27.33 16.29
CA SER A 2 -55.32 -26.08 15.65
C SER A 2 -53.85 -25.81 15.95
N ARG A 3 -53.15 -25.31 14.93
CA ARG A 3 -51.85 -24.63 15.01
C ARG A 3 -52.04 -23.30 15.73
N ASP A 4 -51.10 -22.94 16.60
CA ASP A 4 -50.66 -21.56 16.85
C ASP A 4 -49.30 -21.61 17.56
N ALA A 5 -48.27 -21.11 16.89
CA ALA A 5 -46.95 -20.84 17.46
C ALA A 5 -46.75 -19.31 17.49
N VAL A 6 -46.62 -18.79 18.69
CA VAL A 6 -46.49 -17.37 19.04
C VAL A 6 -45.06 -16.91 18.76
N ALA A 7 -44.91 -15.84 17.97
CA ALA A 7 -43.65 -15.11 17.78
C ALA A 7 -43.43 -14.08 18.91
N PRO A 8 -42.18 -13.82 19.35
CA PRO A 8 -41.90 -12.87 20.41
C PRO A 8 -42.02 -11.41 19.91
N GLN A 9 -42.83 -10.62 20.61
CA GLN A 9 -43.04 -9.19 20.36
C GLN A 9 -41.90 -8.35 20.95
N LEU A 10 -41.31 -7.47 20.12
CA LEU A 10 -40.37 -6.42 20.53
C LEU A 10 -41.13 -5.23 21.13
N THR A 11 -40.55 -4.60 22.16
CA THR A 11 -41.13 -3.49 22.92
C THR A 11 -41.30 -2.18 22.11
N PRO A 12 -42.40 -1.43 22.30
CA PRO A 12 -42.86 -0.38 21.38
C PRO A 12 -42.22 1.04 21.41
N PRO A 13 -41.38 1.51 22.37
CA PRO A 13 -40.97 2.92 22.33
C PRO A 13 -39.84 3.22 21.33
N VAL A 14 -38.97 2.24 21.05
CA VAL A 14 -37.76 2.42 20.21
C VAL A 14 -38.10 2.42 18.71
N GLU A 15 -39.12 1.66 18.32
CA GLU A 15 -39.53 1.52 16.92
C GLU A 15 -40.15 2.81 16.34
N LYS A 16 -40.80 3.60 17.19
CA LYS A 16 -41.49 4.83 16.78
C LYS A 16 -40.53 6.00 16.56
N HIS A 17 -39.41 6.05 17.29
CA HIS A 17 -38.41 7.11 17.14
C HIS A 17 -37.54 6.88 15.89
N LEU A 18 -37.14 5.63 15.67
CA LEU A 18 -36.39 5.23 14.48
C LEU A 18 -37.18 5.40 13.18
N LYS A 19 -38.50 5.16 13.16
CA LYS A 19 -39.34 5.29 11.94
C LYS A 19 -39.49 6.73 11.43
N ARG A 20 -39.19 7.75 12.23
CA ARG A 20 -39.44 9.16 11.89
C ARG A 20 -38.30 9.89 11.18
N GLN A 21 -37.09 9.33 11.12
CA GLN A 21 -35.90 10.09 10.70
C GLN A 21 -35.28 9.69 9.35
N LEU A 22 -35.59 8.53 8.75
CA LEU A 22 -34.90 8.08 7.52
C LEU A 22 -35.86 7.37 6.54
N GLY A 23 -35.69 7.64 5.25
CA GLY A 23 -36.43 7.01 4.14
C GLY A 23 -36.25 5.49 4.12
N LYS A 24 -37.19 4.76 4.71
CA LYS A 24 -36.94 3.46 5.34
C LYS A 24 -37.27 2.19 4.55
N ARG A 25 -37.60 2.28 3.25
CA ARG A 25 -37.93 1.07 2.47
C ARG A 25 -36.81 0.52 1.61
N SER A 26 -35.85 1.36 1.18
CA SER A 26 -34.71 0.91 0.38
C SER A 26 -33.56 0.43 1.26
N ALA A 27 -33.08 1.27 2.20
CA ALA A 27 -32.00 0.94 3.12
C ALA A 27 -32.29 -0.29 4.01
N PHE A 28 -33.55 -0.47 4.42
CA PHE A 28 -33.95 -1.63 5.23
C PHE A 28 -33.99 -2.93 4.42
N LYS A 29 -34.25 -2.87 3.10
CA LYS A 29 -34.22 -4.05 2.22
C LYS A 29 -32.79 -4.48 1.90
N THR A 30 -31.90 -3.51 1.66
CA THR A 30 -30.46 -3.74 1.44
C THR A 30 -29.79 -4.32 2.70
N LEU A 31 -30.10 -3.79 3.89
CA LEU A 31 -29.62 -4.33 5.17
C LEU A 31 -30.17 -5.74 5.50
N LEU A 32 -31.37 -6.09 5.00
CA LEU A 32 -31.99 -7.39 5.29
C LEU A 32 -31.46 -8.51 4.39
N PHE A 33 -31.04 -8.21 3.15
CA PHE A 33 -30.47 -9.20 2.22
C PHE A 33 -28.99 -9.49 2.46
N LEU A 34 -28.20 -8.46 2.85
CA LEU A 34 -26.83 -8.66 3.35
C LEU A 34 -26.80 -9.57 4.58
N LYS A 35 -27.91 -9.68 5.32
CA LYS A 35 -28.02 -10.54 6.50
C LYS A 35 -28.00 -12.05 6.20
N THR A 36 -28.30 -12.46 4.97
CA THR A 36 -28.20 -13.88 4.55
C THR A 36 -26.79 -14.31 4.17
N SER A 37 -25.89 -13.36 3.86
CA SER A 37 -24.47 -13.62 3.52
C SER A 37 -23.49 -12.81 4.40
N TYR A 38 -23.97 -12.30 5.53
CA TYR A 38 -23.26 -11.39 6.43
C TYR A 38 -21.93 -11.98 6.89
N ASP A 39 -21.96 -13.23 7.38
CA ASP A 39 -20.77 -13.93 7.85
C ASP A 39 -19.77 -14.20 6.72
N SER A 40 -20.26 -14.43 5.49
CA SER A 40 -19.42 -14.66 4.30
C SER A 40 -18.65 -13.40 3.91
N HIS A 41 -19.29 -12.24 3.92
CA HIS A 41 -18.64 -10.96 3.60
C HIS A 41 -17.60 -10.57 4.66
N ILE A 42 -17.93 -10.71 5.95
CA ILE A 42 -16.98 -10.47 7.03
C ILE A 42 -15.78 -11.41 6.93
N SER A 43 -16.02 -12.69 6.66
CA SER A 43 -14.95 -13.67 6.46
C SER A 43 -14.06 -13.27 5.29
N ALA A 44 -14.64 -12.87 4.15
CA ALA A 44 -13.88 -12.41 2.99
C ALA A 44 -13.03 -11.16 3.27
N TYR A 45 -13.51 -10.21 4.08
CA TYR A 45 -12.70 -9.07 4.53
C TYR A 45 -11.45 -9.54 5.29
N PHE A 46 -11.66 -10.40 6.29
CA PHE A 46 -10.59 -10.86 7.17
C PHE A 46 -9.60 -11.85 6.53
N GLU A 47 -10.05 -12.56 5.49
CA GLU A 47 -9.25 -13.49 4.71
C GLU A 47 -8.37 -12.76 3.67
N TYR A 48 -8.94 -11.80 2.94
CA TYR A 48 -8.25 -11.19 1.79
C TYR A 48 -7.75 -9.77 2.00
N PHE A 49 -8.54 -8.90 2.66
CA PHE A 49 -8.14 -7.50 2.83
C PHE A 49 -7.27 -7.29 4.07
N HIS A 50 -7.70 -7.86 5.21
CA HIS A 50 -7.06 -7.66 6.50
C HIS A 50 -5.61 -8.17 6.52
N THR A 51 -5.32 -9.26 5.80
CA THR A 51 -3.95 -9.82 5.67
C THR A 51 -2.97 -8.86 5.00
N SER A 52 -3.47 -7.98 4.12
CA SER A 52 -2.67 -6.94 3.45
C SER A 52 -2.71 -5.59 4.18
N PHE A 53 -3.64 -5.40 5.11
CA PHE A 53 -3.81 -4.16 5.88
C PHE A 53 -4.48 -4.42 7.24
N PRO A 54 -3.73 -4.92 8.26
CA PRO A 54 -4.29 -5.40 9.52
C PRO A 54 -4.65 -4.27 10.48
N LEU A 55 -5.54 -3.38 10.05
CA LEU A 55 -5.99 -2.20 10.79
C LEU A 55 -6.83 -2.55 12.04
N LEU A 56 -7.57 -3.66 12.00
CA LEU A 56 -8.57 -4.02 12.99
C LEU A 56 -8.09 -5.15 13.91
N HIS A 57 -8.42 -5.08 15.20
CA HIS A 57 -8.11 -6.20 16.09
C HIS A 57 -9.11 -7.35 15.84
N ARG A 58 -8.66 -8.41 15.17
CA ARG A 58 -9.53 -9.49 14.64
C ARG A 58 -10.56 -10.00 15.64
N SER A 59 -10.18 -10.22 16.89
CA SER A 59 -11.06 -10.82 17.91
C SER A 59 -12.11 -9.87 18.48
N THR A 60 -11.91 -8.55 18.42
CA THR A 60 -12.77 -7.57 19.11
C THR A 60 -13.41 -6.55 18.18
N ALA A 61 -12.94 -6.46 16.93
CA ALA A 61 -13.33 -5.44 15.96
C ALA A 61 -14.83 -5.40 15.59
N LEU A 62 -15.61 -6.42 15.92
CA LEU A 62 -17.05 -6.45 15.63
C LEU A 62 -17.91 -6.45 16.89
N SER A 63 -17.35 -6.74 18.06
CA SER A 63 -18.11 -6.79 19.31
C SER A 63 -18.20 -5.43 20.01
N THR A 64 -17.19 -4.57 19.83
CA THR A 64 -17.07 -3.28 20.56
C THR A 64 -17.18 -2.06 19.65
N CYS A 65 -17.44 -2.24 18.35
CA CYS A 65 -17.20 -1.21 17.36
C CYS A 65 -18.46 -0.44 16.92
N PRO A 66 -18.30 0.81 16.44
CA PRO A 66 -19.41 1.57 15.87
C PRO A 66 -20.02 0.88 14.65
N GLN A 67 -21.33 1.03 14.45
CA GLN A 67 -22.06 0.45 13.30
C GLN A 67 -21.42 0.82 11.94
N SER A 68 -20.80 2.01 11.83
CA SER A 68 -20.10 2.44 10.62
C SER A 68 -18.89 1.58 10.29
N LEU A 69 -18.16 1.10 11.30
CA LEU A 69 -17.00 0.25 11.09
C LEU A 69 -17.43 -1.13 10.57
N GLU A 70 -18.41 -1.74 11.24
CA GLU A 70 -19.01 -3.01 10.80
C GLU A 70 -19.55 -2.90 9.36
N SER A 71 -20.26 -1.81 9.05
CA SER A 71 -20.79 -1.57 7.71
C SER A 71 -19.69 -1.43 6.65
N MET A 72 -18.54 -0.84 6.99
CA MET A 72 -17.40 -0.76 6.07
C MET A 72 -16.70 -2.10 5.87
N VAL A 73 -16.57 -2.90 6.93
CA VAL A 73 -16.06 -4.28 6.84
C VAL A 73 -16.94 -5.09 5.89
N LEU A 74 -18.27 -4.97 6.03
CA LEU A 74 -19.23 -5.61 5.11
C LEU A 74 -19.10 -5.11 3.68
N ALA A 75 -19.01 -3.80 3.47
CA ALA A 75 -18.87 -3.22 2.13
C ALA A 75 -17.62 -3.77 1.42
N ILE A 76 -16.44 -3.65 2.06
CA ILE A 76 -15.20 -4.16 1.48
C ILE A 76 -15.26 -5.68 1.28
N GLY A 77 -15.74 -6.42 2.29
CA GLY A 77 -15.93 -7.87 2.19
C GLY A 77 -16.82 -8.30 1.03
N SER A 78 -17.89 -7.54 0.77
CA SER A 78 -18.80 -7.79 -0.35
C SER A 78 -18.15 -7.56 -1.72
N VAL A 79 -17.16 -6.66 -1.84
CA VAL A 79 -16.35 -6.52 -3.07
C VAL A 79 -15.60 -7.82 -3.36
N TYR A 80 -14.95 -8.41 -2.35
CA TYR A 80 -14.25 -9.68 -2.52
C TYR A 80 -15.20 -10.84 -2.81
N SER A 81 -16.32 -10.94 -2.07
CA SER A 81 -17.31 -11.99 -2.32
C SER A 81 -17.96 -11.87 -3.70
N ALA A 82 -18.23 -10.66 -4.17
CA ALA A 82 -18.84 -10.43 -5.48
C ALA A 82 -17.97 -10.96 -6.62
N ARG A 83 -16.65 -10.92 -6.49
CA ARG A 83 -15.70 -11.43 -7.50
C ARG A 83 -15.68 -12.96 -7.62
N LYS A 84 -16.29 -13.67 -6.66
CA LYS A 84 -16.49 -15.13 -6.74
C LYS A 84 -17.82 -15.50 -7.42
N LEU A 85 -18.67 -14.53 -7.73
CA LEU A 85 -19.95 -14.75 -8.41
C LEU A 85 -19.78 -14.80 -9.94
N PRO A 86 -20.71 -15.43 -10.67
CA PRO A 86 -20.80 -15.30 -12.12
C PRO A 86 -20.93 -13.84 -12.56
N GLU A 87 -20.51 -13.50 -13.79
CA GLU A 87 -20.46 -12.11 -14.30
C GLU A 87 -21.74 -11.29 -14.05
N ASP A 88 -22.91 -11.91 -14.26
CA ASP A 88 -24.22 -11.29 -14.04
C ASP A 88 -24.46 -10.87 -12.58
N GLY A 89 -23.86 -11.58 -11.62
CA GLY A 89 -23.97 -11.33 -10.18
C GLY A 89 -22.96 -10.30 -9.65
N ILE A 90 -21.85 -10.09 -10.35
CA ILE A 90 -20.78 -9.16 -9.93
C ILE A 90 -21.33 -7.73 -9.82
N ALA A 91 -22.04 -7.27 -10.85
CA ALA A 91 -22.57 -5.92 -10.91
C ALA A 91 -23.59 -5.61 -9.80
N SER A 92 -24.38 -6.61 -9.37
CA SER A 92 -25.32 -6.47 -8.25
C SER A 92 -24.57 -6.34 -6.93
N GLY A 93 -23.61 -7.23 -6.65
CA GLY A 93 -22.83 -7.21 -5.42
C GLY A 93 -22.03 -5.90 -5.25
N LEU A 94 -21.42 -5.40 -6.33
CA LEU A 94 -20.69 -4.12 -6.29
C LEU A 94 -21.61 -2.91 -6.08
N ARG A 95 -22.86 -2.96 -6.55
CA ARG A 95 -23.86 -1.91 -6.32
C ARG A 95 -24.30 -1.89 -4.86
N GLU A 96 -24.56 -3.05 -4.27
CA GLU A 96 -24.93 -3.17 -2.86
C GLU A 96 -23.82 -2.64 -1.94
N SER A 97 -22.57 -3.05 -2.21
CA SER A 97 -21.38 -2.53 -1.54
C SER A 97 -21.31 -1.00 -1.56
N ARG A 98 -21.61 -0.42 -2.73
CA ARG A 98 -21.58 1.03 -2.94
C ARG A 98 -22.66 1.76 -2.14
N ASP A 99 -23.89 1.24 -2.14
CA ASP A 99 -25.00 1.85 -1.39
C ASP A 99 -24.71 1.88 0.12
N VAL A 100 -24.07 0.83 0.64
CA VAL A 100 -23.58 0.78 2.02
C VAL A 100 -22.52 1.85 2.24
N TRP A 101 -21.52 1.94 1.36
CA TRP A 101 -20.46 2.95 1.45
C TRP A 101 -21.01 4.38 1.46
N GLU A 102 -21.96 4.72 0.58
CA GLU A 102 -22.53 6.07 0.54
C GLU A 102 -23.25 6.44 1.84
N THR A 103 -23.97 5.47 2.42
CA THR A 103 -24.65 5.64 3.71
C THR A 103 -23.65 5.88 4.83
N VAL A 104 -22.57 5.10 4.87
CA VAL A 104 -21.52 5.23 5.88
C VAL A 104 -20.76 6.55 5.73
N TYR A 105 -20.39 6.93 4.50
CA TYR A 105 -19.74 8.21 4.22
C TYR A 105 -20.57 9.38 4.74
N ALA A 106 -21.87 9.42 4.42
CA ALA A 106 -22.74 10.50 4.87
C ALA A 106 -22.81 10.56 6.40
N HIS A 107 -22.84 9.40 7.07
CA HIS A 107 -22.86 9.34 8.53
C HIS A 107 -21.54 9.81 9.16
N LEU A 108 -20.40 9.29 8.69
CA LEU A 108 -19.08 9.65 9.22
C LEU A 108 -18.74 11.12 8.96
N TYR A 109 -19.06 11.63 7.77
CA TYR A 109 -18.89 13.05 7.46
C TYR A 109 -19.73 13.94 8.39
N THR A 110 -20.95 13.50 8.73
CA THR A 110 -21.78 14.21 9.72
C THR A 110 -21.13 14.23 11.11
N ILE A 111 -20.55 13.11 11.54
CA ILE A 111 -19.81 13.06 12.81
C ILE A 111 -18.64 14.04 12.81
N MET A 112 -17.87 14.09 11.72
CA MET A 112 -16.72 14.98 11.61
C MET A 112 -17.10 16.46 11.60
N ASP A 113 -18.25 16.81 11.00
CA ASP A 113 -18.74 18.18 10.94
C ASP A 113 -19.39 18.66 12.26
N SER A 114 -20.09 17.76 12.97
CA SER A 114 -20.92 18.13 14.13
C SER A 114 -20.36 17.73 15.49
N ASP A 115 -19.60 16.63 15.57
CA ASP A 115 -19.07 16.08 16.82
C ASP A 115 -17.71 15.41 16.59
N TRP A 116 -16.76 16.23 16.14
CA TRP A 116 -15.37 15.85 15.88
C TRP A 116 -14.69 15.20 17.10
N GLN A 117 -15.15 15.42 18.34
CA GLN A 117 -14.62 14.74 19.53
C GLN A 117 -14.76 13.22 19.47
N ASN A 118 -15.75 12.69 18.74
CA ASN A 118 -15.89 11.24 18.53
C ASN A 118 -14.69 10.62 17.79
N LEU A 119 -13.85 11.41 17.12
CA LEU A 119 -12.61 10.92 16.53
C LEU A 119 -11.63 10.41 17.58
N ARG A 120 -11.78 10.77 18.87
CA ARG A 120 -11.00 10.13 19.96
C ARG A 120 -11.31 8.64 20.12
N LYS A 121 -12.37 8.11 19.50
CA LYS A 121 -12.71 6.69 19.50
C LYS A 121 -12.01 6.00 18.31
N PRO A 122 -11.13 5.00 18.54
CA PRO A 122 -10.37 4.36 17.46
C PRO A 122 -11.25 3.84 16.32
N GLY A 123 -12.40 3.23 16.67
CA GLY A 123 -13.32 2.65 15.68
C GLY A 123 -13.91 3.67 14.70
N VAL A 124 -14.03 4.94 15.08
CA VAL A 124 -14.51 6.00 14.16
C VAL A 124 -13.43 6.35 13.14
N ILE A 125 -12.18 6.52 13.57
CA ILE A 125 -11.05 6.76 12.66
C ILE A 125 -10.85 5.56 11.74
N GLN A 126 -10.88 4.34 12.28
CA GLN A 126 -10.74 3.11 11.50
C GLN A 126 -11.84 2.99 10.44
N ALA A 127 -13.10 3.30 10.79
CA ALA A 127 -14.21 3.32 9.83
C ALA A 127 -13.98 4.35 8.72
N SER A 128 -13.54 5.57 9.10
CA SER A 128 -13.22 6.63 8.14
C SER A 128 -12.09 6.22 7.21
N ILE A 129 -11.03 5.59 7.74
CA ILE A 129 -9.90 5.07 6.97
C ILE A 129 -10.37 4.04 5.92
N LEU A 130 -11.16 3.04 6.32
CA LEU A 130 -11.71 2.05 5.39
C LEU A 130 -12.63 2.69 4.34
N CYS A 131 -13.41 3.69 4.75
CA CYS A 131 -14.29 4.44 3.86
C CYS A 131 -13.48 5.28 2.84
N ILE A 132 -12.35 5.88 3.25
CA ILE A 132 -11.41 6.57 2.34
C ILE A 132 -10.83 5.59 1.32
N ILE A 133 -10.30 4.44 1.77
CA ILE A 133 -9.72 3.42 0.89
C ILE A 133 -10.74 2.99 -0.17
N TYR A 134 -11.94 2.63 0.27
CA TYR A 134 -13.01 2.22 -0.65
C TYR A 134 -13.31 3.30 -1.69
N GLY A 135 -13.51 4.55 -1.25
CA GLY A 135 -13.85 5.65 -2.16
C GLY A 135 -12.72 6.00 -3.13
N ALA A 136 -11.45 5.80 -2.72
CA ALA A 136 -10.29 6.09 -3.54
C ALA A 136 -10.08 5.07 -4.68
N TYR A 137 -10.35 3.78 -4.43
CA TYR A 137 -9.97 2.69 -5.35
C TYR A 137 -11.14 2.01 -6.08
N MET A 138 -12.39 2.45 -5.87
CA MET A 138 -13.57 1.91 -6.55
C MET A 138 -13.96 2.62 -7.87
N GLY A 139 -13.11 3.52 -8.39
CA GLY A 139 -13.17 3.98 -9.79
C GLY A 139 -14.17 5.07 -10.13
N GLU A 140 -15.02 5.50 -9.19
CA GLU A 140 -15.96 6.61 -9.46
C GLU A 140 -15.33 7.97 -9.09
N PRO A 141 -15.25 8.93 -10.03
CA PRO A 141 -14.64 10.23 -9.75
C PRO A 141 -15.30 11.00 -8.60
N SER A 142 -16.61 10.85 -8.44
CA SER A 142 -17.38 11.41 -7.33
C SER A 142 -16.95 10.81 -5.98
N HIS A 143 -16.68 9.51 -5.93
CA HIS A 143 -16.22 8.82 -4.72
C HIS A 143 -14.80 9.20 -4.36
N TYR A 144 -13.90 9.31 -5.35
CA TYR A 144 -12.55 9.80 -5.11
C TYR A 144 -12.56 11.21 -4.51
N SER A 145 -13.39 12.11 -5.06
CA SER A 145 -13.56 13.47 -4.53
C SER A 145 -14.10 13.48 -3.09
N LYS A 146 -15.10 12.65 -2.78
CA LYS A 146 -15.63 12.45 -1.42
C LYS A 146 -14.55 11.90 -0.47
N ALA A 147 -13.82 10.86 -0.87
CA ALA A 147 -12.73 10.27 -0.09
C ALA A 147 -11.62 11.28 0.20
N ARG A 148 -11.21 12.09 -0.80
CA ARG A 148 -10.22 13.15 -0.63
C ARG A 148 -10.67 14.23 0.35
N LYS A 149 -11.94 14.64 0.28
CA LYS A 149 -12.52 15.62 1.22
C LYS A 149 -12.52 15.07 2.65
N MET A 150 -12.92 13.82 2.82
CA MET A 150 -12.94 13.17 4.14
C MET A 150 -11.53 12.94 4.69
N LEU A 151 -10.56 12.54 3.85
CA LEU A 151 -9.16 12.44 4.25
C LEU A 151 -8.63 13.77 4.79
N ARG A 152 -8.86 14.87 4.05
CA ARG A 152 -8.46 16.20 4.49
C ARG A 152 -9.12 16.59 5.82
N ALA A 153 -10.44 16.44 5.91
CA ALA A 153 -11.17 16.76 7.14
C ALA A 153 -10.70 15.89 8.33
N LEU A 154 -10.31 14.63 8.10
CA LEU A 154 -9.83 13.73 9.13
C LEU A 154 -8.44 14.13 9.61
N VAL A 155 -7.56 14.53 8.70
CA VAL A 155 -6.24 15.07 9.03
C VAL A 155 -6.39 16.36 9.84
N ASP A 156 -7.17 17.32 9.35
CA ASP A 156 -7.39 18.61 10.00
C ASP A 156 -7.93 18.40 11.43
N ALA A 157 -8.96 17.57 11.59
CA ALA A 157 -9.52 17.27 12.91
C ALA A 157 -8.56 16.49 13.82
N SER A 158 -7.71 15.61 13.27
CA SER A 158 -6.70 14.89 14.04
C SER A 158 -5.62 15.83 14.58
N GLN A 159 -5.23 16.84 13.81
CA GLN A 159 -4.31 17.89 14.24
C GLN A 159 -4.94 18.75 15.33
N GLU A 160 -6.18 19.21 15.14
CA GLU A 160 -6.89 20.06 16.10
C GLU A 160 -7.14 19.36 17.45
N LEU A 161 -7.42 18.05 17.45
CA LEU A 161 -7.62 17.26 18.67
C LEU A 161 -6.31 16.85 19.36
N GLY A 162 -5.15 17.10 18.74
CA GLY A 162 -3.86 16.63 19.21
C GLY A 162 -3.67 15.12 19.09
N LEU A 163 -4.39 14.45 18.17
CA LEU A 163 -4.33 12.99 18.01
C LEU A 163 -3.00 12.50 17.46
N LEU A 164 -2.19 13.38 16.86
CA LEU A 164 -0.86 13.04 16.35
C LEU A 164 0.21 12.93 17.45
N THR A 165 -0.12 13.27 18.70
CA THR A 165 0.80 13.23 19.85
C THR A 165 0.29 12.26 20.90
N GLN A 166 1.01 11.15 21.11
CA GLN A 166 0.58 10.07 22.01
C GLN A 166 0.28 10.56 23.44
N THR A 167 1.10 11.47 23.98
CA THR A 167 0.94 11.99 25.35
C THR A 167 -0.28 12.88 25.54
N LEU A 168 -0.87 13.43 24.46
CA LEU A 168 -2.11 14.21 24.53
C LEU A 168 -3.35 13.33 24.41
N VAL A 169 -3.20 12.13 23.84
CA VAL A 169 -4.28 11.17 23.64
C VAL A 169 -4.42 10.24 24.84
N LEU A 170 -3.29 9.76 25.38
CA LEU A 170 -3.26 8.74 26.43
C LEU A 170 -2.85 9.37 27.76
N ILE A 171 -3.70 9.20 28.78
CA ILE A 171 -3.43 9.70 30.15
C ILE A 171 -2.29 8.93 30.80
N SER A 172 -2.21 7.62 30.58
CA SER A 172 -1.16 6.74 31.11
C SER A 172 -0.78 5.70 30.07
N PRO A 173 0.08 6.05 29.09
CA PRO A 173 0.49 5.11 28.04
C PRO A 173 1.15 3.88 28.68
N ARG A 174 0.85 2.69 28.16
CA ARG A 174 1.42 1.41 28.63
C ARG A 174 1.08 1.03 30.08
N SER A 175 -0.03 1.53 30.64
CA SER A 175 -0.52 1.12 31.97
C SER A 175 -0.68 -0.40 32.09
N TRP A 176 -1.12 -1.05 31.00
CA TRP A 176 -1.28 -2.50 30.87
C TRP A 176 0.04 -3.31 30.96
N ILE A 177 1.22 -2.66 30.86
CA ILE A 177 2.52 -3.32 31.08
C ILE A 177 2.87 -3.42 32.56
N GLN A 178 2.50 -2.39 33.34
CA GLN A 178 2.92 -2.19 34.74
C GLN A 178 1.93 -2.77 35.76
N ALA A 179 0.67 -2.97 35.37
CA ALA A 179 -0.39 -3.48 36.24
C ALA A 179 -0.21 -4.94 36.71
N TYR A 180 0.92 -5.58 36.38
CA TYR A 180 1.24 -6.97 36.70
C TYR A 180 2.25 -7.13 37.86
N ASP A 181 2.71 -6.04 38.48
CA ASP A 181 3.44 -6.18 39.75
C ASP A 181 2.50 -6.73 40.82
N ASP A 182 2.81 -7.94 41.32
CA ASP A 182 2.15 -8.70 42.39
C ASP A 182 2.19 -7.95 43.75
N SER A 183 1.75 -6.71 43.79
CA SER A 183 1.54 -5.95 45.01
C SER A 183 0.20 -6.40 45.62
N PRO A 184 0.18 -7.04 46.79
CA PRO A 184 -1.03 -7.59 47.40
C PRO A 184 -2.07 -6.53 47.86
N ASN A 185 -1.77 -5.23 47.68
CA ASN A 185 -2.59 -4.11 48.15
C ASN A 185 -3.30 -3.31 47.06
N ASN A 186 -3.19 -3.68 45.78
CA ASN A 186 -3.95 -3.03 44.71
C ASN A 186 -5.03 -3.97 44.18
N HIS A 187 -6.23 -3.42 43.94
CA HIS A 187 -7.23 -4.05 43.07
C HIS A 187 -6.67 -4.07 41.65
N ALA A 188 -5.78 -5.03 41.37
CA ALA A 188 -5.19 -5.16 40.05
C ALA A 188 -6.31 -5.37 39.02
N PRO A 189 -6.31 -4.61 37.90
CA PRO A 189 -7.28 -4.82 36.84
C PRO A 189 -7.21 -6.28 36.37
N SER A 190 -8.37 -6.83 36.01
CA SER A 190 -8.45 -8.17 35.46
C SER A 190 -7.58 -8.30 34.21
N LEU A 191 -7.11 -9.52 33.92
CA LEU A 191 -6.33 -9.79 32.72
C LEU A 191 -7.04 -9.30 31.44
N HIS A 192 -8.36 -9.46 31.39
CA HIS A 192 -9.19 -8.99 30.29
C HIS A 192 -9.19 -7.46 30.16
N GLU A 193 -9.29 -6.73 31.28
CA GLU A 193 -9.23 -5.25 31.27
C GLU A 193 -7.87 -4.74 30.78
N ASN A 194 -6.77 -5.38 31.18
CA ASN A 194 -5.44 -5.05 30.67
C ASN A 194 -5.30 -5.30 29.17
N TRP A 195 -5.82 -6.44 28.70
CA TRP A 195 -5.81 -6.76 27.28
C TRP A 195 -6.66 -5.76 26.47
N MET A 196 -7.85 -5.40 26.94
CA MET A 196 -8.68 -4.39 26.27
C MET A 196 -8.04 -3.00 26.30
N SER A 197 -7.37 -2.63 27.39
CA SER A 197 -6.60 -1.37 27.45
C SER A 197 -5.47 -1.36 26.42
N TYR A 198 -4.75 -2.47 26.24
CA TYR A 198 -3.78 -2.62 25.16
C TYR A 198 -4.44 -2.48 23.78
N VAL A 199 -5.55 -3.18 23.55
CA VAL A 199 -6.26 -3.16 22.26
C VAL A 199 -6.73 -1.75 21.91
N GLU A 200 -7.26 -0.98 22.86
CA GLU A 200 -7.69 0.40 22.62
C GLU A 200 -6.52 1.34 22.30
N GLU A 201 -5.43 1.26 23.06
CA GLU A 201 -4.21 2.05 22.82
C GLU A 201 -3.60 1.72 21.45
N GLU A 202 -3.48 0.43 21.14
CA GLU A 202 -2.87 -0.04 19.90
C GLU A 202 -3.77 0.21 18.68
N ALA A 203 -5.09 0.11 18.83
CA ALA A 203 -6.06 0.46 17.79
C ALA A 203 -5.95 1.94 17.40
N MET A 204 -5.84 2.84 18.38
CA MET A 204 -5.63 4.27 18.11
C MET A 204 -4.31 4.49 17.38
N LYS A 205 -3.22 3.89 17.88
CA LYS A 205 -1.89 3.99 17.27
C LYS A 205 -1.92 3.54 15.81
N LEU A 206 -2.42 2.34 15.53
CA LEU A 206 -2.52 1.80 14.17
C LEU A 206 -3.40 2.65 13.25
N ALA A 207 -4.48 3.24 13.77
CA ALA A 207 -5.31 4.16 13.01
C ALA A 207 -4.56 5.43 12.60
N ILE A 208 -3.79 6.05 13.51
CA ILE A 208 -3.00 7.25 13.20
C ILE A 208 -1.87 6.94 12.20
N TYR A 209 -1.15 5.84 12.38
CA TYR A 209 -0.14 5.40 11.41
C TYR A 209 -0.75 5.11 10.02
N SER A 210 -1.94 4.51 10.00
CA SER A 210 -2.68 4.20 8.77
C SER A 210 -3.21 5.47 8.08
N LEU A 211 -3.56 6.52 8.84
CA LEU A 211 -3.91 7.83 8.27
C LEU A 211 -2.72 8.43 7.51
N LEU A 212 -1.53 8.44 8.12
CA LEU A 212 -0.30 8.92 7.48
C LEU A 212 0.05 8.09 6.23
N PHE A 213 -0.07 6.77 6.32
CA PHE A 213 0.15 5.87 5.19
C PHE A 213 -0.77 6.21 4.01
N LEU A 214 -2.07 6.37 4.25
CA LEU A 214 -3.03 6.65 3.19
C LEU A 214 -2.90 8.03 2.60
N ASP A 215 -2.59 9.03 3.42
CA ASP A 215 -2.31 10.39 2.97
C ASP A 215 -1.21 10.40 1.90
N PHE A 216 -0.16 9.59 2.09
CA PHE A 216 0.84 9.40 1.05
C PHE A 216 0.33 8.59 -0.15
N HIS A 217 -0.18 7.36 0.06
CA HIS A 217 -0.45 6.41 -1.02
C HIS A 217 -1.65 6.77 -1.92
N ILE A 218 -2.57 7.61 -1.47
CA ILE A 218 -3.67 8.13 -2.29
C ILE A 218 -3.19 9.26 -3.21
N PHE A 219 -2.27 10.09 -2.73
CA PHE A 219 -1.77 11.25 -3.46
C PHE A 219 -0.56 10.95 -4.34
N TYR A 220 0.21 9.93 -3.98
CA TYR A 220 1.42 9.48 -4.68
C TYR A 220 1.20 9.26 -6.20
N PRO A 221 0.18 8.51 -6.67
CA PRO A 221 -0.03 8.28 -8.09
C PRO A 221 -0.48 9.55 -8.84
N CYS A 222 -1.08 10.50 -8.12
CA CYS A 222 -1.59 11.74 -8.70
C CYS A 222 -0.56 12.88 -8.70
N ASN A 223 0.64 12.62 -8.17
CA ASN A 223 1.66 13.64 -7.90
C ASN A 223 1.20 14.80 -7.01
N ILE A 224 0.21 14.53 -6.14
CA ILE A 224 -0.23 15.45 -5.11
C ILE A 224 0.69 15.26 -3.89
N ARG A 225 0.98 16.34 -3.16
CA ARG A 225 1.76 16.26 -1.92
C ARG A 225 0.87 15.75 -0.78
N SER A 226 1.41 14.91 0.09
CA SER A 226 0.76 14.53 1.35
C SER A 226 0.46 15.76 2.20
N ILE A 227 -0.62 15.69 2.98
CA ILE A 227 -1.05 16.77 3.89
C ILE A 227 -0.22 16.74 5.18
N THR A 228 0.14 15.55 5.63
CA THR A 228 0.87 15.28 6.88
C THR A 228 2.32 14.91 6.61
N SER A 229 3.18 15.23 7.58
CA SER A 229 4.57 14.77 7.64
C SER A 229 4.77 13.75 8.75
N SER A 230 5.72 12.83 8.55
CA SER A 230 6.16 11.93 9.62
C SER A 230 6.78 12.67 10.81
N MET A 231 7.20 13.94 10.63
CA MET A 231 7.70 14.79 11.72
C MET A 231 6.59 15.34 12.63
N ASP A 232 5.35 15.39 12.15
CA ASP A 232 4.21 15.91 12.92
C ASP A 232 3.68 14.88 13.92
N MET A 233 4.16 13.64 13.83
CA MET A 233 3.65 12.50 14.59
C MET A 233 4.62 12.07 15.70
N ASP A 234 4.15 12.14 16.94
CA ASP A 234 4.85 11.69 18.14
C ASP A 234 4.12 10.49 18.75
N TRP A 235 4.15 9.38 18.01
CA TRP A 235 3.66 8.08 18.46
C TRP A 235 4.78 7.06 18.39
N GLU A 236 4.87 6.21 19.42
CA GLU A 236 5.75 5.05 19.36
C GLU A 236 5.37 4.10 18.22
N LEU A 237 6.34 3.31 17.75
CA LEU A 237 6.07 2.30 16.74
C LEU A 237 5.05 1.27 17.29
N PRO A 238 4.15 0.74 16.44
CA PRO A 238 3.29 -0.37 16.82
C PRO A 238 4.06 -1.60 17.33
N PHE A 239 3.38 -2.43 18.10
CA PHE A 239 3.89 -3.67 18.66
C PHE A 239 3.84 -4.81 17.63
N SER A 240 4.31 -5.99 18.04
CA SER A 240 4.40 -7.17 17.19
C SER A 240 3.03 -7.65 16.70
N SER A 241 2.97 -8.19 15.48
CA SER A 241 1.74 -8.74 14.92
C SER A 241 1.16 -9.86 15.81
N MET A 242 2.02 -10.60 16.52
CA MET A 242 1.60 -11.65 17.45
C MET A 242 0.81 -11.11 18.66
N LEU A 243 1.12 -9.89 19.11
CA LEU A 243 0.35 -9.24 20.18
C LEU A 243 -0.97 -8.68 19.64
N TRP A 244 -0.94 -8.11 18.44
CA TRP A 244 -2.13 -7.52 17.81
C TRP A 244 -3.14 -8.56 17.30
N GLU A 245 -2.69 -9.72 16.81
CA GLU A 245 -3.58 -10.78 16.33
C GLU A 245 -3.91 -11.82 17.42
N ALA A 246 -3.65 -11.49 18.70
CA ALA A 246 -3.92 -12.41 19.79
C ALA A 246 -5.42 -12.73 19.90
N GLU A 247 -5.77 -14.01 19.93
CA GLU A 247 -7.18 -14.43 19.86
C GLU A 247 -7.96 -14.12 21.16
N ASN A 248 -7.27 -14.23 22.30
CA ASN A 248 -7.80 -14.02 23.64
C ASN A 248 -6.70 -13.51 24.58
N GLU A 249 -7.11 -13.08 25.77
CA GLU A 249 -6.24 -12.47 26.77
C GLU A 249 -5.12 -13.41 27.27
N VAL A 250 -5.32 -14.73 27.21
CA VAL A 250 -4.31 -15.73 27.62
C VAL A 250 -3.21 -15.86 26.58
N VAL A 251 -3.58 -15.93 25.30
CA VAL A 251 -2.62 -15.93 24.18
C VAL A 251 -1.85 -14.62 24.15
N TRP A 252 -2.54 -13.50 24.33
CA TRP A 252 -1.92 -12.18 24.43
C TRP A 252 -0.87 -12.13 25.54
N MET A 253 -1.19 -12.59 26.76
CA MET A 253 -0.23 -12.61 27.87
C MET A 253 1.01 -13.45 27.56
N ARG A 254 0.84 -14.61 26.91
CA ARG A 254 1.98 -15.45 26.53
C ARG A 254 2.90 -14.71 25.55
N SER A 255 2.34 -14.18 24.47
CA SER A 255 3.07 -13.37 23.51
C SER A 255 3.74 -12.15 24.16
N LEU A 256 3.07 -11.52 25.13
CA LEU A 256 3.57 -10.37 25.88
C LEU A 256 4.82 -10.71 26.69
N ASN A 257 4.83 -11.90 27.30
CA ASN A 257 5.97 -12.40 28.06
C ASN A 257 7.10 -12.90 27.17
N ASP A 258 6.88 -13.12 25.87
CA ASP A 258 7.92 -13.50 24.92
C ASP A 258 8.50 -12.28 24.19
N ASP A 259 7.75 -11.18 24.09
CA ASP A 259 8.14 -9.97 23.35
C ASP A 259 9.36 -9.25 23.98
N SER A 260 10.44 -9.18 23.21
CA SER A 260 11.71 -8.58 23.64
C SER A 260 11.63 -7.07 23.91
N ARG A 261 10.71 -6.35 23.26
CA ARG A 261 10.52 -4.90 23.49
C ARG A 261 9.80 -4.71 24.81
N VAL A 262 8.79 -5.53 25.10
CA VAL A 262 8.05 -5.47 26.37
C VAL A 262 8.96 -5.82 27.55
N LYS A 263 9.77 -6.88 27.45
CA LYS A 263 10.75 -7.25 28.49
C LYS A 263 11.65 -6.07 28.88
N ARG A 264 12.23 -5.41 27.87
CA ARG A 264 13.08 -4.23 28.08
C ARG A 264 12.33 -3.05 28.70
N LEU A 265 11.08 -2.83 28.29
CA LEU A 265 10.24 -1.78 28.89
C LEU A 265 9.97 -2.05 30.37
N ARG A 266 9.74 -3.32 30.77
CA ARG A 266 9.58 -3.73 32.17
C ARG A 266 10.86 -3.53 32.97
N GLU A 267 12.00 -3.99 32.45
CA GLU A 267 13.32 -3.85 33.09
C GLU A 267 13.69 -2.36 33.30
N SER A 268 13.43 -1.52 32.30
CA SER A 268 13.74 -0.08 32.33
C SER A 268 12.87 0.75 33.29
N ALA A 269 11.80 0.19 33.87
CA ALA A 269 11.05 0.87 34.92
C ALA A 269 11.89 1.04 36.20
N THR A 270 12.98 0.26 36.35
CA THR A 270 13.88 0.30 37.51
C THR A 270 15.17 1.09 37.28
N ASP A 271 15.59 1.29 36.02
CA ASP A 271 16.79 2.04 35.65
C ASP A 271 16.43 3.25 34.76
N PHE A 272 16.77 4.46 35.21
CA PHE A 272 16.57 5.74 34.49
C PHE A 272 17.33 5.86 33.15
N SER A 273 17.96 4.79 32.65
CA SER A 273 18.73 4.77 31.41
C SER A 273 18.19 3.76 30.40
N LEU A 274 17.88 4.28 29.21
CA LEU A 274 17.66 3.58 27.92
C LEU A 274 16.28 2.94 27.69
N ILE A 275 15.25 3.78 27.63
CA ILE A 275 14.11 3.53 26.74
C ILE A 275 14.68 3.28 25.34
N CYS A 276 14.25 2.24 24.61
CA CYS A 276 14.63 2.00 23.22
C CYS A 276 14.31 3.23 22.35
N PRO A 277 15.26 4.15 22.08
CA PRO A 277 14.91 5.48 21.57
C PRO A 277 14.40 5.39 20.14
N THR A 278 14.87 4.38 19.41
CA THR A 278 14.60 4.17 17.99
C THR A 278 13.18 3.71 17.70
N THR A 279 12.45 3.19 18.71
CA THR A 279 11.05 2.79 18.55
C THR A 279 10.09 3.82 19.15
N LYS A 280 10.59 4.94 19.67
CA LYS A 280 9.76 6.00 20.27
C LYS A 280 8.99 6.84 19.26
N SER A 281 9.50 6.96 18.04
CA SER A 281 8.81 7.65 16.96
C SER A 281 9.24 7.12 15.60
N LEU A 282 8.40 7.37 14.61
CA LEU A 282 8.66 7.05 13.22
C LEU A 282 9.94 7.74 12.70
N THR A 283 10.14 9.01 13.04
CA THR A 283 11.36 9.75 12.66
C THR A 283 12.63 9.13 13.23
N LEU A 284 12.62 8.71 14.50
CA LEU A 284 13.78 8.08 15.14
C LEU A 284 14.08 6.69 14.56
N ALA A 285 13.03 5.95 14.18
CA ALA A 285 13.16 4.67 13.49
C ALA A 285 13.84 4.86 12.13
N MET A 286 13.36 5.81 11.32
CA MET A 286 13.96 6.14 10.02
C MET A 286 15.42 6.56 10.17
N GLN A 287 15.73 7.48 11.08
CA GLN A 287 17.09 7.95 11.32
C GLN A 287 18.03 6.81 11.72
N SER A 288 17.57 5.88 12.56
CA SER A 288 18.37 4.72 12.93
C SER A 288 18.55 3.73 11.78
N LEU A 289 17.55 3.51 10.93
CA LEU A 289 17.69 2.64 9.75
C LEU A 289 18.63 3.23 8.70
N MET A 290 18.61 4.55 8.55
CA MET A 290 19.50 5.29 7.65
C MET A 290 20.93 5.41 8.19
N SER A 291 21.22 4.92 9.39
CA SER A 291 22.58 4.82 9.91
C SER A 291 23.30 3.60 9.33
N ASP A 292 24.64 3.64 9.25
CA ASP A 292 25.43 2.51 8.75
C ASP A 292 25.33 1.25 9.65
N SER A 293 24.81 1.40 10.88
CA SER A 293 24.63 0.29 11.84
C SER A 293 23.33 0.47 12.66
N PRO A 294 22.17 0.09 12.10
CA PRO A 294 20.91 0.18 12.82
C PRO A 294 20.92 -0.65 14.09
N ARG A 295 20.25 -0.16 15.14
CA ARG A 295 20.19 -0.88 16.42
C ARG A 295 19.48 -2.22 16.24
N PRO A 296 20.03 -3.35 16.75
CA PRO A 296 19.38 -4.66 16.67
C PRO A 296 17.95 -4.65 17.23
N ALA A 297 17.75 -3.87 18.30
CA ALA A 297 16.44 -3.64 18.91
C ALA A 297 15.36 -3.19 17.92
N LEU A 298 15.72 -2.26 17.01
CA LEU A 298 14.82 -1.76 15.99
C LEU A 298 14.55 -2.83 14.94
N LEU A 299 15.60 -3.50 14.45
CA LEU A 299 15.46 -4.55 13.45
C LEU A 299 14.55 -5.69 13.95
N THR A 300 14.70 -6.11 15.21
CA THR A 300 13.80 -7.11 15.83
C THR A 300 12.36 -6.60 15.91
N ALA A 301 12.14 -5.33 16.26
CA ALA A 301 10.79 -4.76 16.33
C ALA A 301 10.12 -4.68 14.94
N LEU A 302 10.89 -4.31 13.91
CA LEU A 302 10.43 -4.25 12.52
C LEU A 302 10.14 -5.66 11.96
N ALA A 303 11.01 -6.63 12.23
CA ALA A 303 10.80 -8.03 11.86
C ALA A 303 9.53 -8.62 12.50
N ALA A 304 9.26 -8.26 13.76
CA ALA A 304 8.08 -8.74 14.49
C ALA A 304 6.76 -8.07 14.05
N SER A 305 6.82 -6.97 13.29
CA SER A 305 5.67 -6.20 12.84
C SER A 305 5.88 -5.72 11.39
N PRO A 306 5.50 -6.53 10.38
CA PRO A 306 5.58 -6.15 8.98
C PRO A 306 4.77 -4.88 8.71
N PHE A 307 3.64 -4.71 9.39
CA PHE A 307 2.83 -3.50 9.24
C PHE A 307 3.55 -2.23 9.72
N THR A 308 4.32 -2.31 10.81
CA THR A 308 5.21 -1.22 11.23
C THR A 308 6.29 -0.94 10.19
N THR A 309 6.89 -1.99 9.65
CA THR A 309 7.92 -1.88 8.60
C THR A 309 7.37 -1.17 7.37
N LEU A 310 6.13 -1.45 6.98
CA LEU A 310 5.44 -0.77 5.89
C LEU A 310 5.30 0.75 6.11
N PHE A 311 4.97 1.18 7.34
CA PHE A 311 4.89 2.61 7.68
C PHE A 311 6.24 3.32 7.63
N VAL A 312 7.29 2.65 8.12
CA VAL A 312 8.66 3.17 8.07
C VAL A 312 9.12 3.29 6.61
N LEU A 313 8.85 2.28 5.78
CA LEU A 313 9.16 2.31 4.35
C LEU A 313 8.41 3.44 3.63
N THR A 314 7.12 3.60 3.90
CA THR A 314 6.30 4.69 3.32
C THR A 314 6.86 6.07 3.66
N SER A 315 7.43 6.22 4.86
CA SER A 315 8.05 7.48 5.26
C SER A 315 9.40 7.73 4.58
N ILE A 316 10.17 6.66 4.30
CA ILE A 316 11.39 6.75 3.49
C ILE A 316 11.03 7.13 2.05
N ASP A 317 9.97 6.55 1.47
CA ASP A 317 9.47 6.90 0.14
C ASP A 317 9.04 8.38 0.07
N ALA A 318 8.22 8.82 1.03
CA ALA A 318 7.83 10.22 1.16
C ALA A 318 9.04 11.17 1.22
N LEU A 319 10.08 10.79 1.97
CA LEU A 319 11.33 11.56 2.07
C LEU A 319 12.05 11.65 0.71
N VAL A 320 12.22 10.52 0.02
CA VAL A 320 12.83 10.49 -1.32
C VAL A 320 12.05 11.38 -2.29
N ARG A 321 10.72 11.28 -2.28
CA ARG A 321 9.86 12.08 -3.14
C ARG A 321 9.94 13.58 -2.84
N ASP A 322 9.99 13.98 -1.57
CA ASP A 322 10.11 15.38 -1.17
C ASP A 322 11.48 15.97 -1.57
N PHE A 323 12.57 15.18 -1.50
CA PHE A 323 13.87 15.60 -2.01
C PHE A 323 13.88 15.75 -3.53
N THR A 324 13.34 14.76 -4.26
CA THR A 324 13.18 14.85 -5.73
C THR A 324 12.39 16.08 -6.13
N ARG A 325 11.28 16.34 -5.44
CA ARG A 325 10.45 17.51 -5.69
C ARG A 325 11.23 18.80 -5.49
N SER A 326 11.95 18.90 -4.37
CA SER A 326 12.76 20.07 -4.04
C SER A 326 13.85 20.31 -5.09
N TYR A 327 14.50 19.25 -5.56
CA TYR A 327 15.56 19.34 -6.57
C TYR A 327 15.04 19.86 -7.92
N TYR A 328 13.98 19.25 -8.47
CA TYR A 328 13.48 19.59 -9.81
C TYR A 328 12.56 20.82 -9.86
N GLN A 329 12.04 21.29 -8.71
CA GLN A 329 11.16 22.47 -8.66
C GLN A 329 11.88 23.75 -8.20
N LEU A 330 13.14 23.67 -7.77
CA LEU A 330 14.00 24.84 -7.58
C LEU A 330 14.54 25.35 -8.93
N PRO A 331 14.82 26.66 -9.08
CA PRO A 331 15.50 27.17 -10.27
C PRO A 331 16.83 26.43 -10.45
N PRO A 332 17.17 25.95 -11.65
CA PRO A 332 18.42 25.21 -11.84
C PRO A 332 19.59 26.12 -11.50
N ASN A 333 20.43 25.71 -10.55
CA ASN A 333 21.77 26.25 -10.46
C ASN A 333 22.49 25.85 -11.76
N LEU A 334 23.00 26.85 -12.49
CA LEU A 334 23.61 26.73 -13.82
C LEU A 334 24.89 25.85 -13.87
N ALA A 335 25.28 25.19 -12.78
CA ALA A 335 26.61 24.62 -12.62
C ALA A 335 26.66 23.28 -11.86
N ASP A 336 25.59 22.49 -11.80
CA ASP A 336 25.71 21.09 -11.32
C ASP A 336 25.70 20.12 -12.51
N PRO A 337 26.80 19.38 -12.77
CA PRO A 337 27.00 18.63 -14.01
C PRO A 337 26.32 17.25 -14.06
N SER A 338 25.45 16.91 -13.10
CA SER A 338 24.79 15.60 -13.07
C SER A 338 23.32 15.71 -12.69
N ALA A 339 22.44 15.39 -13.64
CA ALA A 339 20.99 15.24 -13.42
C ALA A 339 20.62 14.03 -12.53
N TYR A 340 21.60 13.30 -11.99
CA TYR A 340 21.43 12.00 -11.31
C TYR A 340 21.65 12.04 -9.79
N HIS A 341 21.82 13.21 -9.18
CA HIS A 341 22.06 13.34 -7.74
C HIS A 341 20.99 14.20 -7.06
N ILE A 342 19.75 13.70 -7.04
CA ILE A 342 18.65 14.25 -6.23
C ILE A 342 19.07 14.41 -4.76
N LEU A 343 19.89 13.47 -4.30
CA LEU A 343 20.47 13.38 -2.97
C LEU A 343 21.99 13.43 -3.07
N THR A 344 22.65 13.94 -2.03
CA THR A 344 24.10 13.78 -1.89
C THR A 344 24.46 12.29 -1.86
N GLN A 345 25.67 11.93 -2.29
CA GLN A 345 26.12 10.54 -2.27
C GLN A 345 25.98 9.88 -0.88
N THR A 346 26.23 10.64 0.18
CA THR A 346 26.02 10.21 1.57
C THR A 346 24.56 9.90 1.86
N GLN A 347 23.63 10.78 1.50
CA GLN A 347 22.19 10.57 1.70
C GLN A 347 21.67 9.39 0.87
N THR A 348 22.08 9.26 -0.39
CA THR A 348 21.75 8.09 -1.21
C THR A 348 22.24 6.80 -0.56
N ARG A 349 23.48 6.78 -0.04
CA ARG A 349 24.03 5.61 0.67
C ARG A 349 23.18 5.25 1.89
N GLN A 350 22.76 6.25 2.67
CA GLN A 350 21.95 6.06 3.87
C GLN A 350 20.56 5.49 3.55
N VAL A 351 19.88 6.02 2.52
CA VAL A 351 18.58 5.50 2.09
C VAL A 351 18.72 4.08 1.54
N VAL A 352 19.71 3.83 0.67
CA VAL A 352 19.97 2.48 0.14
C VAL A 352 20.32 1.48 1.25
N ALA A 353 21.08 1.90 2.26
CA ALA A 353 21.37 1.06 3.43
C ALA A 353 20.09 0.70 4.18
N ALA A 354 19.22 1.67 4.46
CA ALA A 354 17.92 1.44 5.10
C ALA A 354 17.06 0.44 4.31
N LEU A 355 16.96 0.60 2.99
CA LEU A 355 16.21 -0.30 2.10
C LEU A 355 16.80 -1.72 2.10
N LYS A 356 18.14 -1.85 2.10
CA LYS A 356 18.81 -3.16 2.24
C LYS A 356 18.54 -3.82 3.58
N HIS A 357 18.51 -3.05 4.67
CA HIS A 357 18.16 -3.59 5.98
C HIS A 357 16.71 -4.10 6.00
N ILE A 358 15.75 -3.35 5.45
CA ILE A 358 14.35 -3.77 5.33
C ILE A 358 14.22 -5.05 4.49
N LEU A 359 14.90 -5.12 3.33
CA LEU A 359 14.85 -6.29 2.47
C LEU A 359 15.41 -7.54 3.16
N ARG A 360 16.50 -7.40 3.93
CA ARG A 360 17.05 -8.50 4.74
C ARG A 360 16.08 -9.03 5.77
N LEU A 361 15.25 -8.16 6.38
CA LEU A 361 14.21 -8.62 7.30
C LEU A 361 13.24 -9.56 6.59
N SER A 362 12.91 -9.30 5.33
CA SER A 362 12.06 -10.20 4.56
C SER A 362 12.75 -11.53 4.26
N THR A 363 14.00 -11.52 3.79
CA THR A 363 14.71 -12.76 3.43
C THR A 363 15.01 -13.65 4.64
N ASP A 364 15.28 -13.05 5.81
CA ASP A 364 15.49 -13.80 7.05
C ASP A 364 14.19 -14.43 7.56
N GLN A 365 13.03 -13.83 7.24
CA GLN A 365 11.71 -14.38 7.54
C GLN A 365 11.31 -15.52 6.61
N ASP A 366 11.91 -15.61 5.41
CA ASP A 366 11.68 -16.71 4.47
C ASP A 366 12.12 -18.09 5.04
N ILE A 367 12.82 -18.10 6.17
CA ILE A 367 13.28 -19.30 6.88
C ILE A 367 12.28 -19.71 8.00
N HIS A 368 11.43 -18.79 8.47
CA HIS A 368 10.56 -18.96 9.65
C HIS A 368 9.07 -18.63 9.40
N TRP A 369 8.62 -18.70 8.14
CA TRP A 369 7.29 -18.27 7.66
C TRP A 369 6.12 -18.47 8.63
N ASP A 370 5.53 -17.35 9.06
CA ASP A 370 4.10 -17.28 9.36
C ASP A 370 3.38 -16.88 8.07
N ALA A 371 2.69 -17.85 7.45
CA ALA A 371 1.96 -17.66 6.19
C ALA A 371 0.98 -16.46 6.24
N LYS A 372 0.54 -16.05 7.44
CA LYS A 372 -0.38 -14.91 7.62
C LYS A 372 0.26 -13.55 7.27
N ASN A 373 1.57 -13.41 7.41
CA ASN A 373 2.29 -12.15 7.18
C ASN A 373 2.86 -12.02 5.76
N GLN A 374 2.78 -13.07 4.95
CA GLN A 374 3.34 -13.11 3.60
C GLN A 374 2.85 -11.94 2.71
N PRO A 375 1.54 -11.59 2.65
CA PRO A 375 1.08 -10.49 1.78
C PRO A 375 1.71 -9.12 2.10
N LEU A 376 1.94 -8.85 3.40
CA LEU A 376 2.61 -7.62 3.84
C LEU A 376 4.08 -7.61 3.45
N TRP A 377 4.80 -8.71 3.64
CA TRP A 377 6.21 -8.80 3.24
C TRP A 377 6.37 -8.67 1.73
N THR A 378 5.52 -9.31 0.94
CA THR A 378 5.47 -9.14 -0.52
C THR A 378 5.22 -7.67 -0.89
N THR A 379 4.32 -6.99 -0.20
CA THR A 379 4.07 -5.55 -0.40
C THR A 379 5.31 -4.71 -0.08
N ILE A 380 6.00 -5.00 1.02
CA ILE A 380 7.22 -4.32 1.44
C ILE A 380 8.33 -4.50 0.40
N GLN A 381 8.54 -5.72 -0.10
CA GLN A 381 9.54 -6.01 -1.14
C GLN A 381 9.28 -5.17 -2.40
N ARG A 382 8.02 -5.13 -2.87
CA ARG A 382 7.62 -4.38 -4.06
C ARG A 382 7.81 -2.87 -3.88
N MET A 383 7.44 -2.33 -2.73
CA MET A 383 7.65 -0.92 -2.41
C MET A 383 9.14 -0.57 -2.24
N VAL A 384 9.95 -1.46 -1.65
CA VAL A 384 11.42 -1.26 -1.58
C VAL A 384 12.00 -1.11 -2.98
N LEU A 385 11.57 -1.94 -3.93
CA LEU A 385 12.03 -1.85 -5.32
C LEU A 385 11.55 -0.54 -5.99
N ASP A 386 10.29 -0.14 -5.79
CA ASP A 386 9.75 1.12 -6.32
C ASP A 386 10.53 2.35 -5.81
N VAL A 387 10.89 2.37 -4.51
CA VAL A 387 11.73 3.43 -3.92
C VAL A 387 13.15 3.41 -4.50
N ARG A 388 13.75 2.22 -4.65
CA ARG A 388 15.08 2.09 -5.25
C ARG A 388 15.10 2.61 -6.68
N ILE A 389 14.10 2.26 -7.48
CA ILE A 389 13.95 2.78 -8.84
C ILE A 389 13.79 4.30 -8.80
N SER A 390 12.93 4.83 -7.93
CA SER A 390 12.68 6.27 -7.81
C SER A 390 13.91 7.10 -7.41
N LEU A 391 14.85 6.52 -6.65
CA LEU A 391 16.14 7.15 -6.32
C LEU A 391 17.05 7.34 -7.54
N CYS A 392 16.96 6.43 -8.51
CA CYS A 392 17.85 6.39 -9.65
C CYS A 392 17.21 7.00 -10.90
N LYS A 393 15.91 6.80 -11.06
CA LYS A 393 15.08 7.26 -12.18
C LYS A 393 13.79 7.84 -11.61
N PRO A 394 13.81 9.13 -11.21
CA PRO A 394 12.63 9.77 -10.67
C PRO A 394 11.45 9.77 -11.65
N ASP A 395 10.25 9.80 -11.10
CA ASP A 395 9.00 9.70 -11.88
C ASP A 395 8.79 10.88 -12.84
N ASP A 396 8.40 10.59 -14.09
CA ASP A 396 8.20 11.62 -15.10
C ASP A 396 7.02 12.58 -14.77
N LEU A 397 5.97 12.13 -14.06
CA LEU A 397 4.93 13.03 -13.55
C LEU A 397 5.51 14.00 -12.53
N LEU A 398 6.35 13.50 -11.63
CA LEU A 398 6.98 14.28 -10.56
C LEU A 398 7.92 15.35 -11.14
N ILE A 399 8.80 14.97 -12.07
CA ILE A 399 9.73 15.88 -12.75
C ILE A 399 8.98 16.87 -13.64
N GLY A 400 7.96 16.39 -14.38
CA GLY A 400 7.12 17.23 -15.23
C GLY A 400 6.24 18.22 -14.45
N GLY A 401 6.06 17.99 -13.15
CA GLY A 401 5.12 18.73 -12.30
C GLY A 401 3.67 18.54 -12.74
N ILE A 402 3.36 17.39 -13.36
CA ILE A 402 2.02 17.04 -13.83
C ILE A 402 1.25 16.52 -12.63
N VAL A 403 0.07 17.08 -12.37
CA VAL A 403 -0.78 16.71 -11.25
C VAL A 403 -2.13 16.25 -11.79
N ASP A 404 -2.54 15.06 -11.38
CA ASP A 404 -3.77 14.43 -11.86
C ASP A 404 -4.92 14.49 -10.86
N SER A 405 -6.14 14.33 -11.38
CA SER A 405 -7.37 14.50 -10.60
C SER A 405 -7.68 13.33 -9.68
N ASN A 406 -7.24 12.11 -10.02
CA ASN A 406 -7.47 10.87 -9.29
C ASN A 406 -6.42 9.81 -9.65
N ILE A 407 -6.38 8.72 -8.88
CA ILE A 407 -5.36 7.66 -8.99
C ILE A 407 -5.34 7.02 -10.39
N PHE A 408 -6.51 6.81 -10.98
CA PHE A 408 -6.68 6.19 -12.30
C PHE A 408 -6.12 7.08 -13.41
N ALA A 409 -6.44 8.38 -13.35
CA ALA A 409 -5.87 9.38 -14.26
C ALA A 409 -4.35 9.46 -14.09
N GLY A 410 -3.85 9.50 -12.86
CA GLY A 410 -2.41 9.52 -12.58
C GLY A 410 -1.67 8.33 -13.17
N LEU A 411 -2.20 7.11 -12.99
CA LEU A 411 -1.62 5.91 -13.60
C LEU A 411 -1.72 5.91 -15.14
N ALA A 412 -2.82 6.40 -15.69
CA ALA A 412 -2.96 6.51 -17.14
C ALA A 412 -1.92 7.48 -17.71
N THR A 413 -1.77 8.66 -17.11
CA THR A 413 -0.75 9.63 -17.50
C THR A 413 0.66 9.07 -17.33
N ALA A 414 0.97 8.38 -16.22
CA ALA A 414 2.25 7.70 -16.04
C ALA A 414 2.52 6.66 -17.14
N THR A 415 1.50 5.90 -17.54
CA THR A 415 1.58 4.94 -18.65
C THR A 415 1.90 5.65 -19.96
N HIS A 416 1.16 6.71 -20.30
CA HIS A 416 1.40 7.48 -21.52
C HIS A 416 2.80 8.13 -21.53
N LEU A 417 3.30 8.64 -20.39
CA LEU A 417 4.64 9.20 -20.27
C LEU A 417 5.72 8.13 -20.45
N ALA A 418 5.58 6.99 -19.79
CA ALA A 418 6.51 5.87 -19.90
C ALA A 418 6.59 5.32 -21.34
N LEU A 419 5.47 5.39 -22.08
CA LEU A 419 5.37 4.98 -23.48
C LEU A 419 5.74 6.08 -24.49
N GLY A 420 6.13 7.28 -24.03
CA GLY A 420 6.53 8.38 -24.91
C GLY A 420 5.36 9.01 -25.70
N GLN A 421 4.13 8.84 -25.24
CA GLN A 421 2.91 9.28 -25.93
C GLN A 421 2.51 10.72 -25.57
N TYR A 422 3.15 11.31 -24.56
CA TYR A 422 2.88 12.67 -24.13
C TYR A 422 3.87 13.65 -24.79
N SER A 423 3.45 14.29 -25.89
CA SER A 423 4.21 15.32 -26.63
C SER A 423 4.06 16.74 -26.04
N GLY A 424 3.85 16.84 -24.72
CA GLY A 424 3.77 18.10 -23.98
C GLY A 424 5.15 18.67 -23.65
N SER A 425 5.73 19.44 -24.57
CA SER A 425 7.01 20.14 -24.40
C SER A 425 7.01 21.08 -23.18
N ARG A 426 7.63 20.65 -22.08
CA ARG A 426 8.31 21.55 -21.14
C ARG A 426 9.82 21.39 -21.36
N ARG A 427 10.55 22.50 -21.33
CA ARG A 427 11.98 22.63 -21.71
C ARG A 427 12.96 21.65 -21.01
N SER A 428 12.53 20.95 -19.96
CA SER A 428 13.29 19.89 -19.27
C SER A 428 13.15 18.49 -19.89
N LEU A 429 12.06 18.22 -20.62
CA LEU A 429 11.79 16.91 -21.24
C LEU A 429 12.65 16.68 -22.49
N GLN A 430 13.01 17.75 -23.20
CA GLN A 430 13.88 17.68 -24.39
C GLN A 430 15.31 17.26 -24.01
N SER A 431 15.80 17.68 -22.84
CA SER A 431 17.08 17.20 -22.28
C SER A 431 17.02 15.76 -21.75
N LEU A 432 15.84 15.24 -21.38
CA LEU A 432 15.64 13.84 -20.96
C LEU A 432 15.52 12.89 -22.15
N LEU A 433 15.03 13.39 -23.29
CA LEU A 433 14.95 12.66 -24.56
C LEU A 433 16.30 12.59 -25.27
N ASP A 434 17.14 13.63 -25.17
CA ASP A 434 18.48 13.64 -25.77
C ASP A 434 19.54 12.86 -24.95
N ASN A 435 19.34 12.71 -23.63
CA ASN A 435 20.23 11.96 -22.73
C ASN A 435 19.73 10.54 -22.42
N ILE A 436 19.38 9.80 -23.47
CA ILE A 436 19.23 8.33 -23.43
C ILE A 436 20.63 7.66 -23.33
N THR A 437 21.51 8.22 -22.50
CA THR A 437 22.81 7.67 -22.15
C THR A 437 22.61 6.66 -21.03
N GLY A 438 22.46 5.38 -21.41
CA GLY A 438 22.61 4.19 -20.56
C GLY A 438 21.60 4.06 -19.40
N ASP A 439 20.61 3.17 -19.53
CA ASP A 439 19.84 2.64 -18.39
C ASP A 439 20.74 1.73 -17.49
N ASP A 440 21.90 2.23 -17.05
CA ASP A 440 22.84 1.54 -16.15
C ASP A 440 22.16 1.14 -14.82
N VAL A 441 21.13 1.88 -14.43
CA VAL A 441 20.30 1.64 -13.25
C VAL A 441 19.61 0.27 -13.31
N ILE A 442 19.04 -0.08 -14.47
CA ILE A 442 18.36 -1.38 -14.60
C ILE A 442 19.35 -2.51 -14.59
N LEU A 443 20.56 -2.33 -15.14
CA LEU A 443 21.61 -3.34 -15.00
C LEU A 443 21.96 -3.59 -13.54
N VAL A 444 22.05 -2.54 -12.72
CA VAL A 444 22.36 -2.65 -11.28
C VAL A 444 21.24 -3.32 -10.49
N MET A 445 19.98 -3.19 -10.95
CA MET A 445 18.80 -3.75 -10.27
C MET A 445 18.17 -4.92 -11.02
N LEU A 446 18.85 -5.47 -12.01
CA LEU A 446 18.29 -6.43 -12.97
C LEU A 446 17.84 -7.71 -12.26
N ASP A 447 18.62 -8.17 -11.28
CA ASP A 447 18.33 -9.34 -10.46
C ASP A 447 17.04 -9.13 -9.64
N ASP A 448 16.99 -8.04 -8.87
CA ASP A 448 15.81 -7.67 -8.07
C ASP A 448 14.54 -7.47 -8.93
N ILE A 449 14.70 -6.85 -10.11
CA ILE A 449 13.61 -6.64 -11.07
C ILE A 449 13.14 -7.97 -11.65
N SER A 450 14.06 -8.83 -12.06
CA SER A 450 13.75 -10.15 -12.59
C SER A 450 12.98 -10.98 -11.58
N ASP A 451 13.40 -10.99 -10.31
CA ASP A 451 12.69 -11.70 -9.24
C ASP A 451 11.25 -11.22 -9.08
N VAL A 452 11.04 -9.90 -9.04
CA VAL A 452 9.68 -9.32 -8.96
C VAL A 452 8.85 -9.65 -10.20
N LEU A 453 9.44 -9.59 -11.41
CA LEU A 453 8.74 -9.97 -12.64
C LEU A 453 8.36 -11.46 -12.64
N HIS A 454 9.23 -12.36 -12.16
CA HIS A 454 8.91 -13.78 -12.03
C HIS A 454 7.77 -14.02 -11.04
N GLN A 455 7.76 -13.31 -9.91
CA GLN A 455 6.68 -13.43 -8.92
C GLN A 455 5.35 -12.87 -9.42
N VAL A 456 5.39 -11.76 -10.17
CA VAL A 456 4.20 -10.99 -10.54
C VAL A 456 3.59 -11.42 -11.87
N LEU A 457 4.42 -11.82 -12.83
CA LEU A 457 4.02 -12.23 -14.18
C LEU A 457 4.15 -13.75 -14.40
N GLY A 458 4.70 -14.48 -13.42
CA GLY A 458 4.83 -15.93 -13.48
C GLY A 458 3.53 -16.70 -13.25
N GLU A 459 3.65 -18.01 -13.09
CA GLU A 459 2.49 -18.92 -13.04
C GLU A 459 1.81 -19.00 -11.66
N ASN A 460 2.47 -18.53 -10.59
CA ASN A 460 1.95 -18.60 -9.23
C ASN A 460 1.01 -17.42 -8.92
N ARG A 461 -0.25 -17.55 -9.33
CA ARG A 461 -1.24 -16.46 -9.44
C ARG A 461 -2.15 -16.28 -8.21
N GLN A 462 -1.93 -17.03 -7.12
CA GLN A 462 -2.84 -17.01 -5.96
C GLN A 462 -2.76 -15.69 -5.15
N ASP A 463 -1.63 -14.99 -5.20
CA ASP A 463 -1.40 -13.78 -4.39
C ASP A 463 -2.15 -12.54 -4.90
N ALA A 464 -2.50 -12.50 -6.20
CA ALA A 464 -3.08 -11.32 -6.85
C ALA A 464 -4.48 -10.95 -6.31
N PHE A 465 -5.24 -11.94 -5.84
CA PHE A 465 -6.60 -11.72 -5.34
C PHE A 465 -6.61 -11.02 -3.97
N SER A 466 -5.65 -11.34 -3.10
CA SER A 466 -5.47 -10.71 -1.78
C SER A 466 -4.64 -9.41 -1.82
N GLU A 467 -4.12 -9.05 -2.99
CA GLU A 467 -3.24 -7.89 -3.13
C GLU A 467 -3.98 -6.57 -2.86
N ALA A 468 -3.41 -5.75 -1.98
CA ALA A 468 -3.94 -4.42 -1.72
C ALA A 468 -3.74 -3.48 -2.92
N PRO A 469 -4.64 -2.50 -3.14
CA PRO A 469 -4.62 -1.70 -4.35
C PRO A 469 -3.36 -0.82 -4.47
N TRP A 470 -2.81 -0.30 -3.37
CA TRP A 470 -1.54 0.45 -3.38
C TRP A 470 -0.35 -0.43 -3.76
N THR A 471 -0.36 -1.72 -3.42
CA THR A 471 0.67 -2.67 -3.84
C THR A 471 0.61 -2.87 -5.34
N SER A 472 -0.59 -2.99 -5.92
CA SER A 472 -0.79 -3.07 -7.37
C SER A 472 -0.28 -1.81 -8.07
N VAL A 473 -0.54 -0.62 -7.50
CA VAL A 473 -0.02 0.66 -8.02
C VAL A 473 1.51 0.68 -8.00
N ALA A 474 2.15 0.39 -6.87
CA ALA A 474 3.61 0.38 -6.74
C ALA A 474 4.25 -0.62 -7.70
N THR A 475 3.71 -1.84 -7.75
CA THR A 475 4.17 -2.90 -8.67
C THR A 475 4.05 -2.48 -10.13
N TYR A 476 2.95 -1.82 -10.50
CA TYR A 476 2.78 -1.36 -11.87
C TYR A 476 3.78 -0.25 -12.24
N ARG A 477 4.18 0.62 -11.30
CA ARG A 477 5.23 1.62 -11.57
C ARG A 477 6.60 1.00 -11.80
N VAL A 478 6.92 -0.09 -11.07
CA VAL A 478 8.08 -0.94 -11.39
C VAL A 478 7.95 -1.50 -12.82
N ILE A 479 6.80 -2.09 -13.16
CA ILE A 479 6.54 -2.65 -14.51
C ILE A 479 6.67 -1.58 -15.61
N LEU A 480 6.17 -0.36 -15.39
CA LEU A 480 6.32 0.76 -16.34
C LEU A 480 7.78 1.13 -16.57
N THR A 481 8.61 1.09 -15.53
CA THR A 481 10.05 1.33 -15.64
C THR A 481 10.71 0.23 -16.48
N VAL A 482 10.36 -1.03 -16.22
CA VAL A 482 10.81 -2.18 -17.02
C VAL A 482 10.37 -2.03 -18.47
N TRP A 483 9.12 -1.65 -18.72
CA TRP A 483 8.58 -1.49 -20.07
C TRP A 483 9.33 -0.40 -20.84
N ARG A 484 9.56 0.76 -20.22
CA ARG A 484 10.34 1.84 -20.83
C ARG A 484 11.72 1.36 -21.26
N SER A 485 12.38 0.57 -20.43
CA SER A 485 13.73 0.10 -20.73
C SER A 485 13.80 -1.08 -21.67
N LEU A 486 12.75 -1.92 -21.70
CA LEU A 486 12.54 -2.89 -22.77
C LEU A 486 12.45 -2.17 -24.12
N ARG A 487 11.65 -1.10 -24.22
CA ARG A 487 11.49 -0.33 -25.46
C ARG A 487 12.76 0.39 -25.87
N TRP A 488 13.50 0.95 -24.91
CA TRP A 488 14.83 1.49 -25.16
C TRP A 488 15.78 0.43 -25.72
N ALA A 489 15.87 -0.73 -25.06
CA ALA A 489 16.73 -1.82 -25.51
C ALA A 489 16.34 -2.32 -26.90
N ALA A 490 15.04 -2.48 -27.15
CA ALA A 490 14.48 -2.87 -28.44
C ALA A 490 14.80 -1.87 -29.55
N GLY A 491 14.70 -0.56 -29.27
CA GLY A 491 15.09 0.52 -30.18
C GLY A 491 16.56 0.49 -30.53
N GLN A 492 17.44 0.40 -29.53
CA GLN A 492 18.89 0.33 -29.73
C GLN A 492 19.33 -0.90 -30.54
N VAL A 493 18.66 -2.04 -30.36
CA VAL A 493 18.90 -3.25 -31.16
C VAL A 493 18.43 -3.05 -32.60
N ARG A 494 17.32 -2.32 -32.83
CA ARG A 494 16.78 -2.02 -34.15
C ARG A 494 17.71 -1.09 -34.94
N ASP A 495 18.17 -0.01 -34.32
CA ASP A 495 19.05 0.98 -34.96
C ASP A 495 20.40 0.35 -35.37
N LYS A 496 20.95 -0.53 -34.53
CA LYS A 496 22.19 -1.28 -34.83
C LYS A 496 22.02 -2.36 -35.90
N ASN A 497 20.80 -2.83 -36.15
CA ASN A 497 20.51 -3.80 -37.21
C ASN A 497 20.10 -3.13 -38.52
N GLY A 498 19.76 -1.84 -38.51
CA GLY A 498 19.39 -1.04 -39.69
C GLY A 498 20.58 -0.43 -40.44
N GLY A 499 21.77 -0.37 -39.83
CA GLY A 499 23.00 0.12 -40.44
C GLY A 499 24.08 -0.97 -40.54
N GLU A 500 24.44 -1.34 -41.77
CA GLU A 500 25.56 -2.20 -42.18
C GLU A 500 25.46 -3.73 -42.04
N GLU A 501 26.09 -4.42 -43.00
CA GLU A 501 26.03 -5.85 -43.31
C GLU A 501 26.23 -6.82 -42.11
N PRO A 502 25.65 -8.04 -42.19
CA PRO A 502 25.59 -8.97 -41.08
C PRO A 502 26.93 -9.69 -40.89
N VAL A 503 27.79 -9.18 -40.02
CA VAL A 503 28.88 -9.98 -39.45
C VAL A 503 28.39 -10.64 -38.15
N PRO A 504 28.30 -11.98 -38.08
CA PRO A 504 27.88 -12.67 -36.87
C PRO A 504 29.06 -12.76 -35.90
N SER A 505 29.28 -11.72 -35.07
CA SER A 505 30.25 -11.79 -33.97
C SER A 505 29.55 -12.09 -32.63
N LEU A 506 30.14 -12.99 -31.84
CA LEU A 506 29.73 -13.25 -30.44
C LEU A 506 29.65 -11.96 -29.60
N GLU A 507 30.38 -10.92 -29.99
CA GLU A 507 30.40 -9.60 -29.33
C GLU A 507 29.04 -8.89 -29.35
N ARG A 508 28.19 -9.12 -30.37
CA ARG A 508 26.83 -8.54 -30.39
C ARG A 508 25.92 -9.14 -29.30
N ARG A 509 26.16 -10.37 -28.84
CA ARG A 509 25.30 -11.06 -27.84
C ARG A 509 25.36 -10.43 -26.44
N PHE A 510 26.46 -9.77 -26.09
CA PHE A 510 26.69 -9.21 -24.75
C PHE A 510 26.61 -7.68 -24.70
N THR A 511 25.98 -7.05 -25.68
CA THR A 511 25.70 -5.62 -25.57
C THR A 511 24.65 -5.38 -24.49
N VAL A 512 24.79 -4.29 -23.75
CA VAL A 512 23.85 -3.90 -22.68
C VAL A 512 22.37 -4.01 -23.09
N PRO A 513 21.95 -3.52 -24.28
CA PRO A 513 20.56 -3.67 -24.72
C PRO A 513 20.11 -5.13 -24.85
N ASN A 514 20.96 -6.03 -25.35
CA ASN A 514 20.62 -7.45 -25.48
C ASN A 514 20.55 -8.14 -24.12
N VAL A 515 21.39 -7.77 -23.16
CA VAL A 515 21.33 -8.31 -21.78
C VAL A 515 20.02 -7.91 -21.12
N VAL A 516 19.64 -6.62 -21.18
CA VAL A 516 18.39 -6.11 -20.62
C VAL A 516 17.18 -6.79 -21.28
N LEU A 517 17.16 -6.85 -22.62
CA LEU A 517 16.09 -7.49 -23.38
C LEU A 517 15.93 -8.97 -23.00
N ASN A 518 17.03 -9.73 -22.98
CA ASN A 518 16.98 -11.16 -22.67
C ASN A 518 16.55 -11.43 -21.21
N ALA A 519 17.05 -10.64 -20.26
CA ALA A 519 16.70 -10.80 -18.85
C ALA A 519 15.20 -10.56 -18.59
N ILE A 520 14.66 -9.48 -19.15
CA ILE A 520 13.22 -9.18 -19.05
C ILE A 520 12.40 -10.30 -19.69
N MET A 521 12.81 -10.76 -20.88
CA MET A 521 12.08 -11.83 -21.57
C MET A 521 12.17 -13.18 -20.86
N GLU A 522 13.28 -13.50 -20.19
CA GLU A 522 13.39 -14.72 -19.39
C GLU A 522 12.34 -14.75 -18.26
N ALA A 523 12.06 -13.60 -17.65
CA ALA A 523 11.03 -13.47 -16.61
C ALA A 523 9.59 -13.56 -17.14
N VAL A 524 9.35 -13.10 -18.37
CA VAL A 524 8.00 -13.02 -18.97
C VAL A 524 7.57 -14.33 -19.64
N LEU A 525 8.52 -15.09 -20.16
CA LEU A 525 8.22 -16.32 -20.91
C LEU A 525 7.86 -17.48 -19.97
N SER A 526 6.97 -18.36 -20.44
CA SER A 526 6.66 -19.62 -19.76
C SER A 526 7.87 -20.56 -19.74
N GLU A 527 7.89 -21.52 -18.82
CA GLU A 527 9.02 -22.45 -18.68
C GLU A 527 9.31 -23.22 -19.99
N GLN A 528 8.25 -23.61 -20.71
CA GLN A 528 8.35 -24.26 -22.02
C GLN A 528 8.93 -23.33 -23.10
N GLU A 529 8.52 -22.06 -23.11
CA GLU A 529 9.06 -21.05 -24.04
C GLU A 529 10.52 -20.70 -23.71
N ARG A 530 10.92 -20.67 -22.43
CA ARG A 530 12.30 -20.46 -21.99
C ARG A 530 13.22 -21.58 -22.51
N MET A 531 12.78 -22.84 -22.47
CA MET A 531 13.57 -23.96 -22.99
C MET A 531 13.80 -23.84 -24.50
N VAL A 532 12.79 -23.43 -25.26
CA VAL A 532 12.91 -23.20 -26.70
C VAL A 532 13.81 -22.00 -26.99
N GLN A 533 13.67 -20.90 -26.22
CA GLN A 533 14.46 -19.69 -26.41
C GLN A 533 15.94 -19.88 -26.05
N ARG A 534 16.27 -20.71 -25.05
CA ARG A 534 17.66 -21.10 -24.74
C ARG A 534 18.36 -21.81 -25.91
N THR A 535 17.57 -22.38 -26.83
CA THR A 535 18.07 -23.04 -28.06
C THR A 535 17.96 -22.19 -29.33
N ALA A 536 17.23 -21.07 -29.31
CA ALA A 536 16.91 -20.24 -30.48
C ALA A 536 17.56 -18.84 -30.41
N TYR A 537 17.61 -18.15 -31.56
CA TYR A 537 18.08 -16.77 -31.67
C TYR A 537 17.23 -15.81 -30.81
N VAL A 538 17.84 -14.74 -30.29
CA VAL A 538 17.20 -13.66 -29.52
C VAL A 538 15.86 -13.29 -30.16
N MET A 539 14.79 -13.26 -29.35
CA MET A 539 13.44 -12.95 -29.84
C MET A 539 13.44 -11.57 -30.51
N ALA A 540 12.76 -11.43 -31.64
CA ALA A 540 12.75 -10.16 -32.36
C ALA A 540 12.27 -9.02 -31.42
N PRO A 541 12.87 -7.82 -31.49
CA PRO A 541 12.51 -6.71 -30.61
C PRO A 541 11.00 -6.38 -30.61
N SER A 542 10.37 -6.41 -31.80
CA SER A 542 8.92 -6.19 -31.95
C SER A 542 8.07 -7.25 -31.25
N MET A 543 8.46 -8.52 -31.33
CA MET A 543 7.76 -9.61 -30.64
C MET A 543 7.91 -9.50 -29.12
N SER A 544 9.05 -8.99 -28.65
CA SER A 544 9.33 -8.81 -27.21
C SER A 544 8.42 -7.75 -26.59
N GLU A 545 8.21 -6.62 -27.29
CA GLU A 545 7.26 -5.59 -26.85
C GLU A 545 5.81 -6.10 -26.79
N VAL A 546 5.37 -6.85 -27.81
CA VAL A 546 4.01 -7.44 -27.83
C VAL A 546 3.82 -8.42 -26.68
N ARG A 547 4.79 -9.31 -26.48
CA ARG A 547 4.72 -10.32 -25.41
C ARG A 547 4.73 -9.69 -24.02
N PHE A 548 5.52 -8.64 -23.83
CA PHE A 548 5.53 -7.88 -22.59
C PHE A 548 4.18 -7.20 -22.35
N LYS A 549 3.58 -6.56 -23.37
CA LYS A 549 2.24 -5.96 -23.28
C LYS A 549 1.18 -6.99 -22.89
N GLU A 550 1.22 -8.20 -23.45
CA GLU A 550 0.32 -9.29 -23.07
C GLU A 550 0.46 -9.68 -21.58
N ALA A 551 1.69 -9.72 -21.07
CA ALA A 551 1.95 -9.99 -19.65
C ALA A 551 1.43 -8.86 -18.75
N VAL A 552 1.57 -7.59 -19.16
CA VAL A 552 1.00 -6.44 -18.45
C VAL A 552 -0.54 -6.47 -18.45
N LEU A 553 -1.16 -6.89 -19.55
CA LEU A 553 -2.61 -7.09 -19.60
C LEU A 553 -3.06 -8.19 -18.64
N GLN A 554 -2.33 -9.30 -18.60
CA GLN A 554 -2.61 -10.40 -17.69
C GLN A 554 -2.46 -9.98 -16.23
N PHE A 555 -1.43 -9.19 -15.89
CA PHE A 555 -1.23 -8.60 -14.57
C PHE A 555 -2.47 -7.85 -14.06
N TRP A 556 -3.09 -7.03 -14.91
CA TRP A 556 -4.27 -6.25 -14.54
C TRP A 556 -5.56 -7.08 -14.48
N LYS A 557 -5.73 -8.07 -15.38
CA LYS A 557 -6.85 -9.02 -15.35
C LYS A 557 -6.94 -9.77 -14.03
N GLU A 558 -5.78 -10.19 -13.51
CA GLU A 558 -5.69 -10.92 -12.25
C GLU A 558 -6.05 -10.05 -11.04
N ARG A 559 -5.87 -8.73 -11.15
CA ARG A 559 -6.13 -7.74 -10.09
C ARG A 559 -7.50 -7.08 -10.24
N SER A 560 -8.50 -7.89 -10.55
CA SER A 560 -9.84 -7.40 -10.89
C SER A 560 -10.69 -6.96 -9.68
N VAL A 561 -10.28 -7.26 -8.44
CA VAL A 561 -11.07 -6.98 -7.22
C VAL A 561 -11.44 -5.50 -7.15
N TRP A 562 -10.43 -4.64 -7.13
CA TRP A 562 -10.57 -3.19 -7.12
C TRP A 562 -10.77 -2.67 -8.54
N ALA A 563 -11.47 -1.54 -8.69
CA ALA A 563 -11.79 -1.00 -10.02
C ALA A 563 -10.55 -0.60 -10.84
N ILE A 564 -9.40 -0.43 -10.18
CA ILE A 564 -8.12 -0.07 -10.83
C ILE A 564 -7.66 -1.13 -11.83
N GLY A 565 -7.87 -2.42 -11.55
CA GLY A 565 -7.50 -3.50 -12.48
C GLY A 565 -8.26 -3.42 -13.79
N PRO A 566 -9.61 -3.51 -13.78
CA PRO A 566 -10.40 -3.43 -15.01
C PRO A 566 -10.21 -2.11 -15.77
N PHE A 567 -9.98 -0.99 -15.08
CA PHE A 567 -9.68 0.28 -15.76
C PHE A 567 -8.36 0.22 -16.53
N MET A 568 -7.29 -0.24 -15.87
CA MET A 568 -5.96 -0.29 -16.48
C MET A 568 -5.87 -1.38 -17.55
N GLU A 569 -6.59 -2.50 -17.39
CA GLU A 569 -6.74 -3.51 -18.44
C GLU A 569 -7.28 -2.88 -19.73
N ASN A 570 -8.38 -2.14 -19.63
CA ASN A 570 -8.99 -1.47 -20.79
C ASN A 570 -8.07 -0.42 -21.41
N LEU A 571 -7.35 0.34 -20.58
CA LEU A 571 -6.39 1.35 -21.05
C LEU A 571 -5.23 0.71 -21.83
N VAL A 572 -4.63 -0.35 -21.30
CA VAL A 572 -3.49 -1.04 -21.95
C VAL A 572 -3.96 -1.81 -23.19
N ALA A 573 -5.21 -2.29 -23.21
CA ALA A 573 -5.78 -3.00 -24.35
C ALA A 573 -6.10 -2.06 -25.53
N ASP A 574 -6.23 -0.75 -25.28
CA ASP A 574 -6.54 0.23 -26.32
C ASP A 574 -5.42 0.25 -27.39
N PRO A 575 -5.73 0.04 -28.68
CA PRO A 575 -4.75 0.16 -29.77
C PRO A 575 -4.16 1.58 -29.88
N ALA A 576 -4.81 2.61 -29.34
CA ALA A 576 -4.21 3.94 -29.22
C ALA A 576 -2.92 3.93 -28.38
N CYS A 577 -2.82 2.98 -27.42
CA CYS A 577 -1.62 2.74 -26.62
C CYS A 577 -0.44 2.17 -27.45
N ASP A 578 -0.66 1.76 -28.71
CA ASP A 578 0.41 1.33 -29.62
C ASP A 578 0.84 2.44 -30.60
N SER A 579 0.02 3.49 -30.76
CA SER A 579 -0.01 4.32 -31.99
C SER A 579 0.98 5.50 -32.08
N PHE A 580 1.99 5.59 -31.21
CA PHE A 580 3.08 6.57 -31.35
C PHE A 580 4.49 5.96 -31.38
N ALA A 581 4.61 4.63 -31.42
CA ALA A 581 5.91 3.94 -31.48
C ALA A 581 6.61 4.01 -32.87
N LEU A 582 6.05 4.71 -33.85
CA LEU A 582 6.46 4.62 -35.26
C LEU A 582 6.59 5.94 -36.01
N LEU A 583 6.59 7.10 -35.34
CA LEU A 583 6.98 8.33 -36.02
C LEU A 583 8.49 8.54 -35.83
N PRO A 584 9.30 8.46 -36.90
CA PRO A 584 10.66 8.96 -36.84
C PRO A 584 10.59 10.44 -36.46
N VAL A 585 11.48 10.84 -35.55
CA VAL A 585 11.77 12.26 -35.33
C VAL A 585 12.36 12.77 -36.64
N GLU A 586 11.55 13.51 -37.41
CA GLU A 586 12.06 14.40 -38.46
C GLU A 586 12.47 15.74 -37.87
#